data_AF-A0A3N5IE53-F1
#
_entry.id   AF-A0A3N5IE53-F1
#
_cell.length_a   1.000
_cell.length_b   1.000
_cell.length_c   1.000
_cell.angle_alpha   90.00
_cell.angle_beta   90.00
_cell.angle_gamma   90.00
#
_symmetry.space_group_name_H-M   'P 1'
#
loop_
_entity.id
_entity.type
_entity.pdbx_description
1 polymer ?
#
loop_
_entity_poly.entity_id
_entity_poly.type
_entity_poly.pdbx_seq_one_letter_code
_entity_poly.pdbx_strand_id
1 'polypeptide(L)'
;MAERNFSPWLLIAIATVLGMLASTVFAGCSSASAVEPAPTSDWSQLGGSSLRNNHPPGGSLPESWQRGELDRRTGSWDRDSSENVRWVANLGSQTYGNPVISGDKVFIGTNNGGGRLKRFPADTDLGCLLCFDRARGDFLWQHSSEKLASGRAQDWPLQGICSTPLVEGNRLWFVTSRGEVRCLDTEGFLDGRDDGQPDGEEIANNPQEADVIWVYDMMAELGVSQRNMSASSVTAFGELLFVNTGNGTGESGTQLPSPEAPSFLCLDKRSGDFVWADNSPGVNVLHGQWSSP
;
A
#
# COMPACT_ATOMS: atom_id res chain seq x y z
N MET A 1 -59.48 -64.78 16.01
CA MET A 1 -59.44 -65.67 17.20
C MET A 1 -58.20 -65.25 17.98
N ALA A 2 -58.42 -64.74 19.20
CA ALA A 2 -57.39 -64.14 20.02
C ALA A 2 -56.50 -65.20 20.66
N GLU A 3 -55.22 -64.90 20.88
CA GLU A 3 -54.57 -65.08 22.18
C GLU A 3 -53.30 -64.23 22.26
N ARG A 4 -53.18 -63.51 23.38
CA ARG A 4 -52.10 -62.58 23.73
C ARG A 4 -51.05 -63.32 24.53
N ASN A 5 -49.77 -63.13 24.23
CA ASN A 5 -48.67 -63.43 25.15
C ASN A 5 -47.79 -62.17 25.30
N PHE A 6 -47.84 -61.56 26.48
CA PHE A 6 -46.96 -60.46 26.88
C PHE A 6 -45.73 -61.01 27.62
N SER A 7 -44.54 -60.56 27.20
CA SER A 7 -43.24 -60.95 27.76
C SER A 7 -42.87 -60.06 28.97
N PRO A 8 -42.27 -60.60 30.07
CA PRO A 8 -42.11 -59.89 31.34
C PRO A 8 -40.91 -58.92 31.41
N TRP A 9 -40.25 -58.62 30.29
CA TRP A 9 -39.01 -57.82 30.27
C TRP A 9 -39.21 -56.31 30.03
N LEU A 10 -40.45 -55.84 29.91
CA LEU A 10 -40.77 -54.42 29.64
C LEU A 10 -41.07 -53.61 30.92
N LEU A 11 -40.54 -54.02 32.08
CA LEU A 11 -40.75 -53.35 33.38
C LEU A 11 -39.43 -52.97 34.10
N ILE A 12 -38.30 -52.94 33.38
CA ILE A 12 -36.99 -52.43 33.87
C ILE A 12 -36.56 -51.19 33.06
N ALA A 13 -37.51 -50.43 32.51
CA ALA A 13 -37.23 -49.18 31.77
C ALA A 13 -37.86 -47.92 32.40
N ILE A 14 -38.45 -48.03 33.60
CA ILE A 14 -39.09 -46.91 34.31
C ILE A 14 -38.68 -46.96 35.80
N ALA A 15 -37.38 -46.82 36.07
CA ALA A 15 -36.85 -46.64 37.43
C ALA A 15 -35.47 -45.96 37.47
N THR A 16 -35.19 -45.08 36.51
CA THR A 16 -34.02 -44.18 36.52
C THR A 16 -34.45 -42.77 36.07
N VAL A 17 -35.61 -42.34 36.55
CA VAL A 17 -36.04 -40.93 36.52
C VAL A 17 -36.43 -40.59 37.95
N LEU A 18 -35.86 -39.51 38.48
CA LEU A 18 -35.91 -39.00 39.86
C LEU A 18 -34.85 -39.55 40.82
N GLY A 19 -33.73 -38.83 40.91
CA GLY A 19 -32.85 -38.90 42.07
C GLY A 19 -31.45 -38.37 41.83
N MET A 20 -31.29 -37.07 41.56
CA MET A 20 -30.18 -36.21 42.04
C MET A 20 -30.19 -34.86 41.30
N LEU A 21 -30.91 -33.89 41.88
CA LEU A 21 -30.48 -32.50 41.86
C LEU A 21 -29.33 -32.38 42.87
N ALA A 22 -28.09 -32.22 42.40
CA ALA A 22 -27.04 -31.53 43.14
C ALA A 22 -25.83 -31.28 42.21
N SER A 23 -25.58 -30.00 41.95
CA SER A 23 -24.23 -29.43 41.80
C SER A 23 -23.41 -29.87 40.59
N THR A 24 -23.50 -29.11 39.49
CA THR A 24 -22.34 -28.42 38.88
C THR A 24 -22.81 -27.55 37.71
N VAL A 25 -23.13 -26.30 38.04
CA VAL A 25 -23.04 -25.20 37.07
C VAL A 25 -21.53 -24.94 36.92
N PHE A 26 -20.88 -25.58 35.95
CA PHE A 26 -19.57 -25.10 35.50
C PHE A 26 -19.83 -24.00 34.48
N ALA A 27 -19.63 -22.78 34.97
CA ALA A 27 -19.60 -21.57 34.21
C ALA A 27 -18.57 -21.66 33.07
N GLY A 28 -19.00 -21.19 31.90
CA GLY A 28 -18.26 -20.40 30.94
C GLY A 28 -16.75 -20.62 30.81
N CYS A 29 -16.37 -21.21 29.69
CA CYS A 29 -15.48 -20.56 28.74
C CYS A 29 -15.97 -20.94 27.34
N SER A 30 -17.02 -20.28 26.86
CA SER A 30 -17.07 -20.04 25.42
C SER A 30 -15.79 -19.29 25.12
N SER A 31 -14.87 -19.92 24.41
CA SER A 31 -13.84 -19.21 23.67
C SER A 31 -14.58 -18.08 22.96
N ALA A 32 -14.32 -16.84 23.39
CA ALA A 32 -14.69 -15.69 22.60
C ALA A 32 -14.00 -15.96 21.27
N SER A 33 -14.77 -16.36 20.25
CA SER A 33 -14.33 -16.18 18.88
C SER A 33 -13.92 -14.73 18.86
N ALA A 34 -12.62 -14.46 18.68
CA ALA A 34 -12.17 -13.11 18.43
C ALA A 34 -13.08 -12.64 17.30
N VAL A 35 -13.95 -11.68 17.60
CA VAL A 35 -14.74 -11.03 16.57
C VAL A 35 -13.67 -10.34 15.76
N GLU A 36 -13.25 -10.97 14.66
CA GLU A 36 -12.41 -10.29 13.71
C GLU A 36 -13.20 -9.06 13.30
N PRO A 37 -12.73 -7.85 13.61
CA PRO A 37 -13.43 -6.65 13.20
C PRO A 37 -13.60 -6.76 11.69
N ALA A 38 -14.84 -6.56 11.21
CA ALA A 38 -15.09 -6.51 9.78
C ALA A 38 -14.05 -5.58 9.15
N PRO A 39 -13.43 -5.95 8.01
CA PRO A 39 -12.40 -5.13 7.41
C PRO A 39 -12.94 -3.71 7.31
N THR A 40 -12.20 -2.76 7.88
CA THR A 40 -12.41 -1.35 7.59
C THR A 40 -12.54 -1.18 6.08
N SER A 41 -13.37 -0.24 5.63
CA SER A 41 -13.43 0.08 4.21
C SER A 41 -12.02 0.30 3.65
N ASP A 42 -11.84 -0.02 2.38
CA ASP A 42 -10.63 0.34 1.65
C ASP A 42 -10.32 1.83 1.82
N TRP A 43 -9.03 2.13 1.90
CA TRP A 43 -8.46 3.47 1.91
C TRP A 43 -7.53 3.57 0.70
N SER A 44 -8.11 3.49 -0.50
CA SER A 44 -7.38 3.19 -1.73
C SER A 44 -6.63 4.37 -2.35
N GLN A 45 -6.66 5.53 -1.70
CA GLN A 45 -5.99 6.76 -2.14
C GLN A 45 -5.73 7.71 -0.97
N LEU A 46 -4.93 8.75 -1.18
CA LEU A 46 -4.76 9.83 -0.20
C LEU A 46 -6.15 10.39 0.21
N GLY A 47 -6.44 10.47 1.51
CA GLY A 47 -7.76 10.89 1.99
C GLY A 47 -8.87 9.84 1.87
N GLY A 48 -8.55 8.60 1.50
CA GLY A 48 -9.46 7.45 1.51
C GLY A 48 -10.51 7.43 0.40
N SER A 49 -10.84 8.58 -0.17
CA SER A 49 -11.81 8.75 -1.25
C SER A 49 -11.49 9.97 -2.11
N SER A 50 -12.23 10.16 -3.21
CA SER A 50 -12.13 11.33 -4.08
C SER A 50 -12.47 12.65 -3.37
N LEU A 51 -13.12 12.59 -2.20
CA LEU A 51 -13.39 13.78 -1.36
C LEU A 51 -12.13 14.29 -0.65
N ARG A 52 -11.03 13.51 -0.62
CA ARG A 52 -9.77 13.83 0.07
C ARG A 52 -9.96 14.24 1.54
N ASN A 53 -11.00 13.74 2.19
CA ASN A 53 -11.28 14.00 3.58
C ASN A 53 -10.68 12.88 4.43
N ASN A 54 -9.66 13.19 5.24
CA ASN A 54 -8.96 12.25 6.12
C ASN A 54 -9.82 11.82 7.33
N HIS A 55 -11.06 11.39 7.08
CA HIS A 55 -12.00 10.93 8.09
C HIS A 55 -12.42 9.50 7.77
N PRO A 56 -11.98 8.50 8.56
CA PRO A 56 -12.41 7.13 8.34
C PRO A 56 -13.92 6.98 8.61
N PRO A 57 -14.63 6.17 7.81
CA PRO A 57 -15.98 5.78 8.18
C PRO A 57 -15.90 5.09 9.55
N GLY A 58 -16.69 5.59 10.49
CA GLY A 58 -16.50 5.35 11.92
C GLY A 58 -16.41 3.88 12.33
N GLY A 59 -15.89 3.65 13.53
CA GLY A 59 -15.77 2.35 14.18
C GLY A 59 -15.21 2.52 15.58
N SER A 60 -15.24 1.44 16.37
CA SER A 60 -14.58 1.43 17.67
C SER A 60 -13.06 1.34 17.46
N LEU A 61 -12.36 2.44 17.70
CA LEU A 61 -10.90 2.44 17.77
C LEU A 61 -10.46 2.12 19.21
N PRO A 62 -9.31 1.44 19.40
CA PRO A 62 -8.77 1.24 20.74
C PRO A 62 -8.44 2.59 21.38
N GLU A 63 -8.86 2.78 22.63
CA GLU A 63 -8.60 4.02 23.40
C GLU A 63 -7.17 4.06 23.98
N SER A 64 -6.52 2.91 24.05
CA SER A 64 -5.12 2.74 24.47
C SER A 64 -4.36 1.90 23.45
N TRP A 65 -3.08 2.18 23.25
CA TRP A 65 -2.19 1.30 22.50
C TRP A 65 -0.75 1.49 22.99
N GLN A 66 0.04 0.45 22.84
CA GLN A 66 1.47 0.47 23.12
C GLN A 66 2.18 -0.20 21.96
N ARG A 67 3.12 0.53 21.36
CA ARG A 67 3.85 0.04 20.19
C ARG A 67 4.67 -1.22 20.50
N GLY A 68 5.05 -1.47 21.75
CA GLY A 68 6.05 -2.47 22.11
C GLY A 68 7.49 -2.01 21.83
N GLU A 69 8.44 -2.80 22.33
CA GLU A 69 9.87 -2.56 22.15
C GLU A 69 10.28 -2.79 20.68
N LEU A 70 11.18 -1.94 20.19
CA LEU A 70 11.76 -2.07 18.85
C LEU A 70 13.27 -1.88 18.95
N ASP A 71 14.03 -2.89 18.53
CA ASP A 71 15.45 -2.72 18.29
C ASP A 71 15.63 -1.93 16.99
N ARG A 72 16.02 -0.66 17.10
CA ARG A 72 16.21 0.24 15.96
C ARG A 72 17.34 -0.19 15.02
N ARG A 73 18.28 -1.02 15.47
CA ARG A 73 19.40 -1.49 14.66
C ARG A 73 19.00 -2.69 13.81
N THR A 74 18.18 -3.59 14.35
CA THR A 74 17.75 -4.81 13.65
C THR A 74 16.37 -4.71 13.03
N GLY A 75 15.57 -3.72 13.46
CA GLY A 75 14.15 -3.63 13.13
C GLY A 75 13.31 -4.71 13.82
N SER A 76 13.86 -5.44 14.80
CA SER A 76 13.13 -6.47 15.53
C SER A 76 12.10 -5.83 16.45
N TRP A 77 10.85 -6.24 16.30
CA TRP A 77 9.72 -5.78 17.11
C TRP A 77 9.33 -6.86 18.12
N ASP A 78 9.23 -6.48 19.38
CA ASP A 78 8.70 -7.34 20.44
C ASP A 78 7.18 -7.15 20.55
N ARG A 79 6.45 -8.17 20.08
CA ARG A 79 4.99 -8.20 20.12
C ARG A 79 4.45 -8.35 21.53
N ASP A 80 5.17 -9.04 22.43
CA ASP A 80 4.67 -9.37 23.76
C ASP A 80 4.63 -8.13 24.68
N SER A 81 5.45 -7.12 24.39
CA SER A 81 5.39 -5.80 25.02
C SER A 81 4.43 -4.82 24.33
N SER A 82 3.68 -5.25 23.32
CA SER A 82 2.72 -4.40 22.60
C SER A 82 1.28 -4.54 23.13
N GLU A 83 0.49 -3.49 22.96
CA GLU A 83 -0.93 -3.46 23.30
C GLU A 83 -1.71 -2.88 22.12
N ASN A 84 -2.76 -3.57 21.68
CA ASN A 84 -3.65 -3.14 20.59
C ASN A 84 -2.92 -2.82 19.26
N VAL A 85 -1.77 -3.47 19.01
CA VAL A 85 -1.05 -3.41 17.73
C VAL A 85 -1.21 -4.74 17.00
N ARG A 86 -1.71 -4.70 15.76
CA ARG A 86 -1.93 -5.92 14.96
C ARG A 86 -0.61 -6.49 14.44
N TRP A 87 0.21 -5.66 13.83
CA TRP A 87 1.52 -6.00 13.27
C TRP A 87 2.38 -4.74 13.09
N VAL A 88 3.67 -4.95 12.89
CA VAL A 88 4.66 -3.91 12.55
C VAL A 88 5.48 -4.39 11.36
N ALA A 89 5.69 -3.51 10.38
CA ALA A 89 6.54 -3.77 9.23
C ALA A 89 7.65 -2.71 9.12
N ASN A 90 8.88 -3.15 8.87
CA ASN A 90 10.00 -2.24 8.63
C ASN A 90 9.90 -1.61 7.24
N LEU A 91 10.01 -0.29 7.18
CA LEU A 91 10.10 0.45 5.92
C LEU A 91 11.57 0.77 5.62
N GLY A 92 11.78 1.70 4.70
CA GLY A 92 13.07 2.31 4.50
C GLY A 92 13.42 3.30 5.61
N SER A 93 14.59 3.93 5.47
CA SER A 93 15.07 4.95 6.41
C SER A 93 14.40 6.32 6.21
N GLN A 94 13.77 6.57 5.06
CA GLN A 94 13.04 7.80 4.75
C GLN A 94 11.72 7.50 4.04
N THR A 95 10.62 7.95 4.63
CA THR A 95 9.25 7.65 4.19
C THR A 95 8.41 8.92 4.30
N TYR A 96 7.92 9.41 3.16
CA TYR A 96 7.09 10.61 3.06
C TYR A 96 5.75 10.36 2.36
N GLY A 97 5.63 9.23 1.64
CA GLY A 97 4.34 8.77 1.11
C GLY A 97 3.42 8.30 2.24
N ASN A 98 2.11 8.31 1.98
CA ASN A 98 1.12 7.81 2.92
C ASN A 98 0.77 6.35 2.57
N PRO A 99 0.44 5.51 3.56
CA PRO A 99 -0.09 4.18 3.28
C PRO A 99 -1.48 4.27 2.65
N VAL A 100 -1.74 3.40 1.69
CA VAL A 100 -3.09 3.09 1.21
C VAL A 100 -3.41 1.63 1.46
N ILE A 101 -4.69 1.32 1.63
CA ILE A 101 -5.18 -0.02 1.90
C ILE A 101 -6.23 -0.33 0.84
N SER A 102 -6.06 -1.41 0.09
CA SER A 102 -7.10 -1.89 -0.82
C SER A 102 -7.13 -3.41 -0.84
N GLY A 103 -8.33 -3.97 -0.68
CA GLY A 103 -8.52 -5.41 -0.51
C GLY A 103 -7.71 -5.96 0.66
N ASP A 104 -6.83 -6.91 0.37
CA ASP A 104 -5.95 -7.60 1.31
C ASP A 104 -4.52 -7.03 1.34
N LYS A 105 -4.27 -5.87 0.70
CA LYS A 105 -2.93 -5.28 0.59
C LYS A 105 -2.83 -3.88 1.19
N VAL A 106 -1.61 -3.54 1.60
CA VAL A 106 -1.19 -2.21 2.03
C VAL A 106 -0.03 -1.76 1.16
N PHE A 107 -0.13 -0.57 0.57
CA PHE A 107 0.90 -0.02 -0.30
C PHE A 107 1.48 1.27 0.30
N ILE A 108 2.79 1.44 0.25
CA ILE A 108 3.47 2.63 0.80
C ILE A 108 4.78 2.96 0.09
N GLY A 109 4.95 4.22 -0.26
CA GLY A 109 6.18 4.76 -0.85
C GLY A 109 7.25 5.05 0.21
N THR A 110 8.48 4.61 -0.02
CA THR A 110 9.64 4.76 0.87
C THR A 110 10.94 4.69 0.07
N ASN A 111 12.11 4.78 0.73
CA ASN A 111 13.39 4.40 0.12
C ASN A 111 13.75 2.92 0.40
N ASN A 112 14.86 2.45 -0.16
CA ASN A 112 15.34 1.06 -0.03
C ASN A 112 16.06 0.72 1.28
N GLY A 113 16.00 1.57 2.31
CA GLY A 113 16.74 1.32 3.58
C GLY A 113 16.37 -0.01 4.27
N GLY A 114 15.24 -0.62 3.92
CA GLY A 114 14.83 -1.94 4.39
C GLY A 114 15.40 -3.13 3.62
N GLY A 115 16.03 -2.91 2.45
CA GLY A 115 16.72 -3.93 1.65
C GLY A 115 15.90 -5.19 1.37
N ARG A 116 14.67 -5.04 0.85
CA ARG A 116 13.72 -6.17 0.73
C ARG A 116 14.07 -7.15 -0.40
N LEU A 117 14.75 -6.67 -1.45
CA LEU A 117 15.09 -7.46 -2.63
C LEU A 117 16.57 -7.82 -2.64
N LYS A 118 16.89 -9.08 -2.97
CA LYS A 118 18.27 -9.57 -3.02
C LYS A 118 19.15 -8.80 -4.02
N ARG A 119 18.58 -8.42 -5.18
CA ARG A 119 19.31 -7.64 -6.21
C ARG A 119 19.61 -6.20 -5.78
N PHE A 120 18.91 -5.71 -4.74
CA PHE A 120 19.06 -4.36 -4.21
C PHE A 120 19.32 -4.38 -2.70
N PRO A 121 20.58 -4.61 -2.29
CA PRO A 121 20.98 -4.49 -0.89
C PRO A 121 20.60 -3.13 -0.29
N ALA A 122 20.43 -3.07 1.03
CA ALA A 122 19.90 -1.89 1.73
C ALA A 122 20.72 -0.59 1.57
N ASP A 123 21.98 -0.68 1.18
CA ASP A 123 22.87 0.44 0.88
C ASP A 123 22.75 0.95 -0.57
N THR A 124 21.96 0.27 -1.41
CA THR A 124 21.59 0.77 -2.74
C THR A 124 20.49 1.81 -2.61
N ASP A 125 20.79 3.05 -3.03
CA ASP A 125 19.84 4.16 -2.98
C ASP A 125 18.79 4.05 -4.08
N LEU A 126 17.52 3.89 -3.70
CA LEU A 126 16.37 3.74 -4.59
C LEU A 126 15.13 4.41 -4.00
N GLY A 127 14.21 4.81 -4.87
CA GLY A 127 12.80 4.98 -4.50
C GLY A 127 12.08 3.62 -4.56
N CYS A 128 11.31 3.27 -3.54
CA CYS A 128 10.58 2.01 -3.47
C CYS A 128 9.08 2.22 -3.19
N LEU A 129 8.23 1.45 -3.87
CA LEU A 129 6.84 1.26 -3.44
C LEU A 129 6.74 -0.16 -2.90
N LEU A 130 6.40 -0.29 -1.62
CA LEU A 130 6.29 -1.58 -0.95
C LEU A 130 4.83 -2.02 -0.89
N CYS A 131 4.61 -3.33 -1.03
CA CYS A 131 3.33 -3.99 -0.81
C CYS A 131 3.43 -4.95 0.38
N PHE A 132 2.43 -4.92 1.26
CA PHE A 132 2.31 -5.79 2.42
C PHE A 132 0.94 -6.45 2.49
N ASP A 133 0.88 -7.64 3.08
CA ASP A 133 -0.35 -8.31 3.47
C ASP A 133 -1.04 -7.49 4.58
N ARG A 134 -2.29 -7.09 4.37
CA ARG A 134 -3.08 -6.28 5.32
C ARG A 134 -3.31 -6.97 6.65
N ALA A 135 -3.49 -8.29 6.66
CA ALA A 135 -3.84 -9.03 7.86
C ALA A 135 -2.63 -9.28 8.75
N ARG A 136 -1.45 -9.52 8.14
CA ARG A 136 -0.23 -10.00 8.81
C ARG A 136 0.92 -9.00 8.81
N GLY A 137 0.95 -8.05 7.88
CA GLY A 137 2.08 -7.14 7.67
C GLY A 137 3.27 -7.80 6.96
N ASP A 138 3.06 -8.97 6.36
CA ASP A 138 4.10 -9.70 5.64
C ASP A 138 4.46 -8.94 4.35
N PHE A 139 5.76 -8.83 4.07
CA PHE A 139 6.23 -8.25 2.81
C PHE A 139 5.81 -9.14 1.64
N LEU A 140 5.18 -8.53 0.65
CA LEU A 140 4.69 -9.19 -0.55
C LEU A 140 5.66 -8.94 -1.71
N TRP A 141 5.70 -7.71 -2.20
CA TRP A 141 6.56 -7.30 -3.31
C TRP A 141 7.02 -5.84 -3.18
N GLN A 142 8.01 -5.47 -3.98
CA GLN A 142 8.58 -4.13 -4.08
C GLN A 142 8.70 -3.69 -5.54
N HIS A 143 8.21 -2.50 -5.87
CA HIS A 143 8.68 -1.75 -7.04
C HIS A 143 9.93 -0.96 -6.66
N SER A 144 10.92 -0.91 -7.56
CA SER A 144 12.20 -0.23 -7.34
C SER A 144 12.48 0.77 -8.47
N SER A 145 12.74 2.03 -8.11
CA SER A 145 13.17 3.09 -9.00
C SER A 145 14.61 3.48 -8.66
N GLU A 146 15.55 3.20 -9.56
CA GLU A 146 16.94 3.64 -9.42
C GLU A 146 17.05 5.16 -9.40
N LYS A 147 18.19 5.72 -8.97
CA LYS A 147 18.40 7.17 -8.93
C LYS A 147 18.74 7.78 -10.29
N LEU A 148 18.24 8.98 -10.58
CA LEU A 148 18.56 9.66 -11.83
C LEU A 148 20.07 9.95 -11.93
N ALA A 149 20.65 9.72 -13.11
CA ALA A 149 22.06 10.01 -13.37
C ALA A 149 22.40 11.51 -13.29
N SER A 150 21.40 12.38 -13.43
CA SER A 150 21.52 13.83 -13.25
C SER A 150 21.76 14.24 -11.79
N GLY A 151 21.53 13.33 -10.84
CA GLY A 151 21.87 13.50 -9.43
C GLY A 151 20.93 14.46 -8.68
N ARG A 152 21.45 14.97 -7.54
CA ARG A 152 20.65 15.55 -6.45
C ARG A 152 19.70 16.68 -6.82
N ALA A 153 19.99 17.44 -7.88
CA ALA A 153 19.14 18.56 -8.30
C ALA A 153 17.76 18.06 -8.74
N GLN A 154 17.71 16.88 -9.37
CA GLN A 154 16.49 16.27 -9.86
C GLN A 154 16.10 15.03 -9.04
N ASP A 155 17.05 14.31 -8.43
CA ASP A 155 16.79 13.14 -7.60
C ASP A 155 17.64 13.15 -6.32
N TRP A 156 17.05 13.59 -5.21
CA TRP A 156 17.74 13.84 -3.95
C TRP A 156 18.18 12.51 -3.31
N PRO A 157 19.42 12.43 -2.82
CA PRO A 157 19.94 11.21 -2.23
C PRO A 157 19.09 10.69 -1.08
N LEU A 158 18.94 9.38 -1.01
CA LEU A 158 18.22 8.62 0.01
C LEU A 158 16.72 8.91 0.11
N GLN A 159 16.18 9.83 -0.67
CA GLN A 159 14.77 10.12 -0.61
C GLN A 159 13.98 9.10 -1.44
N GLY A 160 12.92 8.56 -0.83
CA GLY A 160 12.12 7.50 -1.43
C GLY A 160 11.10 7.98 -2.46
N ILE A 161 10.16 7.08 -2.78
CA ILE A 161 8.91 7.46 -3.43
C ILE A 161 8.05 8.23 -2.42
N CYS A 162 7.76 9.49 -2.74
CA CYS A 162 6.94 10.38 -1.91
C CYS A 162 5.46 10.39 -2.34
N SER A 163 5.14 9.79 -3.48
CA SER A 163 3.78 9.65 -3.99
C SER A 163 2.95 8.73 -3.10
N THR A 164 1.70 9.11 -2.82
CA THR A 164 0.68 8.17 -2.31
C THR A 164 -0.05 7.58 -3.53
N PRO A 165 -0.05 6.25 -3.73
CA PRO A 165 -0.71 5.66 -4.88
C PRO A 165 -2.23 5.82 -4.84
N LEU A 166 -2.86 5.69 -6.00
CA LEU A 166 -4.29 5.42 -6.18
C LEU A 166 -4.45 3.94 -6.55
N VAL A 167 -5.41 3.24 -5.95
CA VAL A 167 -5.71 1.84 -6.25
C VAL A 167 -7.18 1.71 -6.67
N GLU A 168 -7.43 1.03 -7.79
CA GLU A 168 -8.77 0.66 -8.25
C GLU A 168 -8.74 -0.78 -8.78
N GLY A 169 -9.42 -1.70 -8.07
CA GLY A 169 -9.43 -3.11 -8.45
C GLY A 169 -8.03 -3.71 -8.42
N ASN A 170 -7.60 -4.28 -9.54
CA ASN A 170 -6.29 -4.91 -9.71
C ASN A 170 -5.22 -3.99 -10.31
N ARG A 171 -5.42 -2.67 -10.23
CA ARG A 171 -4.52 -1.66 -10.80
C ARG A 171 -4.20 -0.62 -9.75
N LEU A 172 -2.95 -0.19 -9.75
CA LEU A 172 -2.52 0.96 -8.96
C LEU A 172 -1.70 1.93 -9.80
N TRP A 173 -1.77 3.21 -9.46
CA TRP A 173 -1.07 4.30 -10.13
C TRP A 173 -0.34 5.19 -9.14
N PHE A 174 0.87 5.61 -9.48
CA PHE A 174 1.68 6.49 -8.64
C PHE A 174 2.76 7.18 -9.46
N VAL A 175 3.43 8.15 -8.84
CA VAL A 175 4.60 8.82 -9.41
C VAL A 175 5.88 8.33 -8.72
N THR A 176 6.86 7.90 -9.51
CA THR A 176 8.18 7.47 -9.00
C THR A 176 9.01 8.67 -8.56
N SER A 177 10.09 8.42 -7.81
CA SER A 177 11.05 9.47 -7.45
C SER A 177 11.71 10.11 -8.67
N ARG A 178 11.70 9.44 -9.83
CA ARG A 178 12.35 9.87 -11.08
C ARG A 178 11.43 10.67 -12.02
N GLY A 179 10.18 10.91 -11.64
CA GLY A 179 9.26 11.68 -12.49
C GLY A 179 8.54 10.83 -13.54
N GLU A 180 8.35 9.54 -13.27
CA GLU A 180 7.55 8.67 -14.11
C GLU A 180 6.18 8.44 -13.46
N VAL A 181 5.12 8.48 -14.25
CA VAL A 181 3.82 7.94 -13.86
C VAL A 181 3.81 6.46 -14.23
N ARG A 182 3.50 5.58 -13.27
CA ARG A 182 3.48 4.13 -13.51
C ARG A 182 2.14 3.55 -13.13
N CYS A 183 1.69 2.56 -13.89
CA CYS A 183 0.63 1.64 -13.50
C CYS A 183 1.22 0.27 -13.22
N LEU A 184 0.87 -0.32 -12.08
CA LEU A 184 1.28 -1.68 -11.70
C LEU A 184 0.07 -2.59 -11.53
N ASP A 185 0.29 -3.90 -11.67
CA ASP A 185 -0.62 -4.88 -11.10
C ASP A 185 -0.49 -4.88 -9.57
N THR A 186 -1.62 -4.93 -8.87
CA THR A 186 -1.64 -5.03 -7.40
C THR A 186 -1.03 -6.32 -6.87
N GLU A 187 -1.03 -7.40 -7.65
CA GLU A 187 -0.40 -8.67 -7.29
C GLU A 187 1.11 -8.66 -7.53
N GLY A 188 1.64 -7.70 -8.29
CA GLY A 188 3.00 -7.85 -8.84
C GLY A 188 3.11 -9.19 -9.59
N PHE A 189 4.22 -9.90 -9.44
CA PHE A 189 4.38 -11.25 -10.01
C PHE A 189 3.83 -12.39 -9.11
N LEU A 190 3.09 -12.10 -8.03
CA LEU A 190 2.61 -13.14 -7.10
C LEU A 190 1.60 -14.12 -7.70
N ASP A 191 0.86 -13.70 -8.73
CA ASP A 191 -0.12 -14.54 -9.40
C ASP A 191 0.48 -15.37 -10.55
N GLY A 192 1.79 -15.20 -10.80
CA GLY A 192 2.54 -15.89 -11.85
C GLY A 192 2.24 -15.40 -13.26
N ARG A 193 1.70 -14.19 -13.42
CA ARG A 193 1.45 -13.55 -14.71
C ARG A 193 2.36 -12.34 -14.89
N ASP A 194 2.65 -12.06 -16.15
CA ASP A 194 3.25 -10.81 -16.62
C ASP A 194 2.17 -10.10 -17.42
N ASP A 195 1.51 -9.13 -16.78
CA ASP A 195 0.35 -8.40 -17.28
C ASP A 195 0.75 -7.13 -18.06
N GLY A 196 2.05 -6.84 -18.13
CA GLY A 196 2.56 -5.53 -18.48
C GLY A 196 3.55 -5.47 -19.63
N GLN A 197 4.46 -4.50 -19.53
CA GLN A 197 5.56 -4.37 -20.47
C GLN A 197 6.56 -5.49 -20.19
N PRO A 198 7.23 -6.04 -21.24
CA PRO A 198 8.22 -7.10 -21.04
C PRO A 198 9.30 -6.66 -20.05
N ASP A 199 9.30 -7.27 -18.88
CA ASP A 199 10.37 -7.11 -17.91
C ASP A 199 11.53 -8.08 -18.23
N GLY A 200 12.72 -7.78 -17.70
CA GLY A 200 13.83 -8.72 -17.80
C GLY A 200 13.48 -10.04 -17.11
N GLU A 201 13.96 -11.17 -17.64
CA GLU A 201 13.64 -12.51 -17.08
C GLU A 201 13.96 -12.62 -15.58
N GLU A 202 14.98 -11.93 -15.07
CA GLU A 202 15.29 -11.90 -13.63
C GLU A 202 14.17 -11.27 -12.79
N ILE A 203 13.52 -10.23 -13.33
CA ILE A 203 12.43 -9.50 -12.67
C ILE A 203 11.15 -10.34 -12.75
N ALA A 204 10.75 -10.75 -13.96
CA ALA A 204 9.50 -11.48 -14.18
C ALA A 204 9.45 -12.85 -13.47
N ASN A 205 10.60 -13.48 -13.20
CA ASN A 205 10.66 -14.74 -12.45
C ASN A 205 10.76 -14.55 -10.92
N ASN A 206 10.81 -13.31 -10.42
CA ASN A 206 10.88 -13.03 -8.99
C ASN A 206 9.53 -12.53 -8.46
N PRO A 207 8.77 -13.36 -7.70
CA PRO A 207 7.45 -12.99 -7.19
C PRO A 207 7.46 -11.80 -6.20
N GLN A 208 8.64 -11.38 -5.74
CA GLN A 208 8.79 -10.21 -4.87
C GLN A 208 9.00 -8.91 -5.64
N GLU A 209 9.11 -8.96 -6.98
CA GLU A 209 9.11 -7.76 -7.81
C GLU A 209 7.68 -7.33 -8.17
N ALA A 210 7.51 -6.05 -8.43
CA ALA A 210 6.27 -5.53 -8.98
C ALA A 210 6.20 -5.76 -10.50
N ASP A 211 5.00 -6.01 -11.00
CA ASP A 211 4.67 -6.11 -12.42
C ASP A 211 4.23 -4.73 -12.94
N VAL A 212 4.97 -4.19 -13.92
CA VAL A 212 4.76 -2.85 -14.48
C VAL A 212 3.96 -2.93 -15.76
N ILE A 213 2.75 -2.38 -15.73
CA ILE A 213 1.81 -2.43 -16.85
C ILE A 213 2.13 -1.38 -17.91
N TRP A 214 2.36 -0.15 -17.46
CA TRP A 214 2.80 0.94 -18.33
C TRP A 214 3.57 2.00 -17.55
N VAL A 215 4.35 2.79 -18.30
CA VAL A 215 5.19 3.88 -17.78
C VAL A 215 5.03 5.10 -18.69
N TYR A 216 4.89 6.27 -18.08
CA TYR A 216 4.95 7.57 -18.75
C TYR A 216 6.05 8.42 -18.11
N ASP A 217 7.16 8.66 -18.82
CA ASP A 217 8.29 9.45 -18.34
C ASP A 217 8.04 10.95 -18.61
N MET A 218 7.68 11.71 -17.57
CA MET A 218 7.34 13.12 -17.73
C MET A 218 8.54 13.98 -18.13
N MET A 219 9.75 13.57 -17.78
CA MET A 219 10.97 14.29 -18.15
C MET A 219 11.28 14.10 -19.63
N ALA A 220 11.20 12.86 -20.12
CA ALA A 220 11.44 12.53 -21.52
C ALA A 220 10.35 13.06 -22.45
N GLU A 221 9.07 12.88 -22.08
CA GLU A 221 7.94 13.19 -22.96
C GLU A 221 7.57 14.68 -22.97
N LEU A 222 7.69 15.35 -21.82
CA LEU A 222 7.19 16.72 -21.63
C LEU A 222 8.28 17.74 -21.30
N GLY A 223 9.54 17.32 -21.23
CA GLY A 223 10.67 18.20 -20.89
C GLY A 223 10.63 18.74 -19.47
N VAL A 224 9.88 18.09 -18.57
CA VAL A 224 9.80 18.47 -17.15
C VAL A 224 11.19 18.39 -16.53
N SER A 225 11.57 19.40 -15.75
CA SER A 225 12.76 19.36 -14.91
C SER A 225 12.34 19.34 -13.46
N GLN A 226 12.15 18.15 -12.91
CA GLN A 226 11.74 18.00 -11.51
C GLN A 226 12.80 18.55 -10.56
N ARG A 227 12.36 19.09 -9.40
CA ARG A 227 13.27 19.49 -8.32
C ARG A 227 13.26 18.44 -7.21
N ASN A 228 14.44 17.94 -6.88
CA ASN A 228 14.72 16.94 -5.85
C ASN A 228 14.04 15.59 -6.08
N MET A 229 12.74 15.52 -6.30
CA MET A 229 12.02 14.35 -6.78
C MET A 229 10.63 14.80 -7.22
N SER A 230 9.96 14.00 -8.02
CA SER A 230 8.52 14.18 -8.21
C SER A 230 7.73 13.60 -7.04
N ALA A 231 6.65 14.28 -6.65
CA ALA A 231 5.70 13.79 -5.67
C ALA A 231 4.30 14.25 -6.07
N SER A 232 3.43 13.29 -6.37
CA SER A 232 2.03 13.57 -6.69
C SER A 232 1.16 12.41 -6.23
N SER A 233 0.31 12.64 -5.23
CA SER A 233 -0.70 11.62 -4.90
C SER A 233 -1.80 11.72 -5.94
N VAL A 234 -1.71 10.87 -6.96
CA VAL A 234 -2.56 10.92 -8.14
C VAL A 234 -4.05 10.78 -7.77
N THR A 235 -4.92 11.31 -8.63
CA THR A 235 -6.38 11.13 -8.52
C THR A 235 -6.95 10.78 -9.88
N ALA A 236 -8.17 10.25 -9.91
CA ALA A 236 -8.84 9.89 -11.15
C ALA A 236 -10.29 10.42 -11.21
N PHE A 237 -10.76 10.62 -12.44
CA PHE A 237 -12.17 10.86 -12.75
C PHE A 237 -12.54 10.06 -14.01
N GLY A 238 -13.33 9.00 -13.83
CA GLY A 238 -13.58 8.03 -14.89
C GLY A 238 -12.26 7.38 -15.32
N GLU A 239 -11.91 7.52 -16.60
CA GLU A 239 -10.71 6.93 -17.19
C GLU A 239 -9.52 7.90 -17.21
N LEU A 240 -9.68 9.10 -16.65
CA LEU A 240 -8.67 10.13 -16.63
C LEU A 240 -7.88 10.08 -15.33
N LEU A 241 -6.56 10.05 -15.42
CA LEU A 241 -5.62 10.15 -14.31
C LEU A 241 -5.00 11.55 -14.30
N PHE A 242 -5.01 12.20 -13.13
CA PHE A 242 -4.48 13.55 -12.95
C PHE A 242 -3.21 13.50 -12.12
N VAL A 243 -2.20 14.26 -12.56
CA VAL A 243 -0.83 14.17 -12.01
C VAL A 243 -0.17 15.53 -11.98
N ASN A 244 0.49 15.86 -10.87
CA ASN A 244 1.43 16.99 -10.80
C ASN A 244 2.83 16.50 -11.19
N THR A 245 3.54 17.30 -11.99
CA THR A 245 4.77 16.83 -12.64
C THR A 245 6.01 16.91 -11.77
N GLY A 246 6.01 17.79 -10.77
CA GLY A 246 7.18 18.09 -9.96
C GLY A 246 8.12 19.13 -10.56
N ASN A 247 7.73 19.78 -11.68
CA ASN A 247 8.55 20.80 -12.35
C ASN A 247 9.03 21.86 -11.36
N GLY A 248 10.30 22.21 -11.43
CA GLY A 248 10.96 22.98 -10.39
C GLY A 248 12.27 23.62 -10.82
N THR A 249 12.82 24.41 -9.91
CA THR A 249 14.04 25.18 -10.17
C THR A 249 15.27 24.29 -10.24
N GLY A 250 16.24 24.69 -11.08
CA GLY A 250 17.55 24.05 -11.21
C GLY A 250 18.38 24.22 -9.94
N GLU A 251 19.55 23.58 -9.86
CA GLU A 251 20.32 23.42 -8.61
C GLU A 251 20.45 24.69 -7.76
N SER A 252 20.70 25.85 -8.38
CA SER A 252 20.83 27.16 -7.72
C SER A 252 19.58 27.64 -6.96
N GLY A 253 18.41 27.07 -7.27
CA GLY A 253 17.12 27.46 -6.70
C GLY A 253 16.52 28.74 -7.31
N THR A 254 17.22 29.38 -8.25
CA THR A 254 16.87 30.72 -8.77
C THR A 254 16.34 30.73 -10.20
N GLN A 255 16.60 29.68 -10.98
CA GLN A 255 16.17 29.58 -12.37
C GLN A 255 15.29 28.35 -12.55
N LEU A 256 14.19 28.51 -13.29
CA LEU A 256 13.34 27.42 -13.77
C LEU A 256 13.90 26.91 -15.11
N PRO A 257 14.45 25.69 -15.21
CA PRO A 257 15.08 25.19 -16.43
C PRO A 257 14.07 24.97 -17.56
N SER A 258 12.85 24.56 -17.21
CA SER A 258 11.78 24.22 -18.14
C SER A 258 10.53 25.08 -17.86
N PRO A 259 10.54 26.39 -18.18
CA PRO A 259 9.45 27.30 -17.84
C PRO A 259 8.14 27.03 -18.58
N GLU A 260 8.23 26.40 -19.76
CA GLU A 260 7.08 26.03 -20.58
C GLU A 260 6.60 24.59 -20.31
N ALA A 261 7.36 23.80 -19.54
CA ALA A 261 6.96 22.44 -19.23
C ALA A 261 5.75 22.44 -18.27
N PRO A 262 4.83 21.47 -18.43
CA PRO A 262 3.63 21.43 -17.62
C PRO A 262 3.92 21.17 -16.16
N SER A 263 3.08 21.73 -15.30
CA SER A 263 3.04 21.49 -13.86
C SER A 263 1.95 20.51 -13.47
N PHE A 264 0.94 20.37 -14.33
CA PHE A 264 -0.20 19.49 -14.16
C PHE A 264 -0.52 18.80 -15.49
N LEU A 265 -0.87 17.52 -15.46
CA LEU A 265 -1.22 16.77 -16.65
C LEU A 265 -2.34 15.76 -16.40
N CYS A 266 -2.89 15.29 -17.51
CA CYS A 266 -3.91 14.26 -17.56
C CYS A 266 -3.50 13.14 -18.54
N LEU A 267 -3.60 11.88 -18.09
CA LEU A 267 -3.36 10.67 -18.88
C LEU A 267 -4.63 9.80 -18.94
N ASP A 268 -4.77 8.95 -19.95
CA ASP A 268 -5.71 7.81 -19.90
C ASP A 268 -5.13 6.77 -18.94
N LYS A 269 -5.86 6.44 -17.87
CA LYS A 269 -5.36 5.56 -16.80
C LYS A 269 -5.13 4.12 -17.27
N ARG A 270 -5.74 3.70 -18.38
CA ARG A 270 -5.62 2.32 -18.88
C ARG A 270 -4.35 2.13 -19.69
N SER A 271 -4.01 3.09 -20.54
CA SER A 271 -2.86 2.99 -21.45
C SER A 271 -1.66 3.82 -21.02
N GLY A 272 -1.85 4.84 -20.17
CA GLY A 272 -0.83 5.85 -19.89
C GLY A 272 -0.71 6.92 -20.97
N ASP A 273 -1.60 6.92 -21.97
CA ASP A 273 -1.52 7.87 -23.09
C ASP A 273 -1.79 9.31 -22.61
N PHE A 274 -1.03 10.25 -23.17
CA PHE A 274 -1.21 11.67 -22.92
C PHE A 274 -2.57 12.18 -23.42
N VAL A 275 -3.29 12.92 -22.56
CA VAL A 275 -4.57 13.55 -22.93
C VAL A 275 -4.41 15.07 -23.05
N TRP A 276 -3.92 15.73 -22.00
CA TRP A 276 -3.66 17.17 -21.99
C TRP A 276 -2.73 17.57 -20.83
N ALA A 277 -2.19 18.79 -20.88
CA ALA A 277 -1.38 19.37 -19.81
C ALA A 277 -1.66 20.86 -19.58
N ASP A 278 -1.33 21.33 -18.38
CA ASP A 278 -1.37 22.74 -17.99
C ASP A 278 -0.03 23.15 -17.38
N ASN A 279 0.48 24.32 -17.80
CA ASN A 279 1.77 24.83 -17.35
C ASN A 279 1.65 25.83 -16.19
N SER A 280 0.47 26.05 -15.62
CA SER A 280 0.32 26.95 -14.47
C SER A 280 1.03 26.37 -13.24
N PRO A 281 1.80 27.17 -12.47
CA PRO A 281 1.83 28.63 -12.51
C PRO A 281 2.97 29.21 -13.39
N GLY A 282 3.60 28.39 -14.24
CA GLY A 282 4.65 28.75 -15.18
C GLY A 282 5.92 29.23 -14.48
N VAL A 283 6.44 30.37 -14.92
CA VAL A 283 7.63 31.02 -14.32
C VAL A 283 7.48 31.39 -12.84
N ASN A 284 6.27 31.30 -12.26
CA ASN A 284 6.04 31.59 -10.84
C ASN A 284 6.31 30.39 -9.92
N VAL A 285 6.81 29.25 -10.44
CA VAL A 285 7.28 28.14 -9.61
C VAL A 285 8.46 28.61 -8.74
N LEU A 286 8.27 28.58 -7.41
CA LEU A 286 9.25 29.07 -6.45
C LEU A 286 10.44 28.11 -6.22
N HIS A 287 10.18 26.81 -6.17
CA HIS A 287 11.24 25.81 -5.90
C HIS A 287 10.95 24.45 -6.52
N GLY A 288 9.91 23.77 -6.09
CA GLY A 288 9.47 22.48 -6.62
C GLY A 288 8.00 22.25 -6.33
N GLN A 289 7.42 21.23 -6.95
CA GLN A 289 6.00 20.91 -6.81
C GLN A 289 5.85 19.54 -6.15
N TRP A 290 5.69 19.54 -4.83
CA TRP A 290 5.46 18.33 -4.04
C TRP A 290 4.03 18.36 -3.49
N SER A 291 3.06 18.39 -4.40
CA SER A 291 1.63 18.50 -4.08
C SER A 291 0.82 17.47 -4.84
N SER A 292 -0.40 17.25 -4.39
CA SER A 292 -1.38 16.41 -5.11
C SER A 292 -2.28 17.29 -5.99
N PRO A 293 -2.84 16.76 -7.08
CA PRO A 293 -3.87 17.42 -7.87
C PRO A 293 -5.08 17.87 -7.06
#